data_AF-A0A521YIQ4-F1
#
_entry.id   AF-A0A521YIQ4-F1
#
_cell.length_a   1.000
_cell.length_b   1.000
_cell.length_c   1.000
_cell.angle_alpha   90.00
_cell.angle_beta   90.00
_cell.angle_gamma   90.00
#
_symmetry.space_group_name_H-M   'P 1'
#
loop_
_entity.id
_entity.type
_entity.pdbx_description
1 polymer ?
#
loop_
_entity_poly.entity_id
_entity_poly.type
_entity_poly.pdbx_seq_one_letter_code
_entity_poly.pdbx_strand_id
1 'polypeptide(L)'
;MWIKTARVAWAFTAGMKPRARTAWVAVLVVLAAFFAWRFIRPMNIFVVSEAFERPIDTGSMGAGLGSVRAADCGACHRRQYDEWKTTIHAAAWTDPYYQVDWMFDGRQQLCNNCHTPLDRQQEARVLGFRDRDKWEPVLAPNPDFDPVLKQEGVTCAGCHLRKGRILGPSGNPAAPHRVEKFSDANELCLRCHVVQGERWDTFYRMPPCGTTAEIAAGMGRVDGRSGEYLVRNAAETGCVQCHMPAEAGGAHAVRRHAWRGGHDPDTVRSALTASLSVVPAGRSAELVLENSGTAHFLPTGTPDRHLTVSLRALDASGRVLRETHSTLERTIMWRPFIVDLWDTRLAPRAPRRFTLDLPDAARTIEAEVRYHLLAESRRKRIGYQPAEPISYVVFSERRAINPEPRRAAP
;
A
#
# COMPACT_ATOMS: atom_id res chain seq x y z
N MET A 1 12.48 -35.99 -8.74
CA MET A 1 12.04 -35.10 -9.85
C MET A 1 13.17 -34.69 -10.80
N TRP A 2 14.43 -34.58 -10.33
CA TRP A 2 15.60 -34.17 -11.12
C TRP A 2 16.08 -35.19 -12.19
N ILE A 3 15.81 -36.49 -12.00
CA ILE A 3 16.25 -37.54 -12.95
C ILE A 3 15.36 -37.57 -14.22
N LYS A 4 14.10 -37.14 -14.14
CA LYS A 4 13.19 -37.11 -15.30
C LYS A 4 13.47 -35.91 -16.23
N THR A 5 13.91 -34.77 -15.70
CA THR A 5 14.29 -33.59 -16.50
C THR A 5 15.61 -33.77 -17.24
N ALA A 6 16.59 -34.48 -16.66
CA ALA A 6 17.86 -34.78 -17.33
C ALA A 6 17.70 -35.69 -18.57
N ARG A 7 16.75 -36.64 -18.54
CA ARG A 7 16.46 -37.53 -19.69
C ARG A 7 15.84 -36.81 -20.88
N VAL A 8 15.05 -35.76 -20.66
CA VAL A 8 14.41 -34.98 -21.74
C VAL A 8 15.43 -34.09 -22.45
N ALA A 9 16.38 -33.50 -21.73
CA ALA A 9 17.45 -32.69 -22.33
C ALA A 9 18.44 -33.51 -23.18
N TRP A 10 18.68 -34.77 -22.80
CA TRP A 10 19.55 -35.67 -23.56
C TRP A 10 18.91 -36.12 -24.88
N ALA A 11 17.60 -36.34 -24.91
CA ALA A 11 16.87 -36.72 -26.12
C ALA A 11 16.84 -35.61 -27.21
N PHE A 12 16.75 -34.34 -26.81
CA PHE A 12 16.76 -33.20 -27.75
C PHE A 12 18.13 -32.94 -28.40
N THR A 13 19.22 -33.31 -27.73
CA THR A 13 20.58 -33.05 -28.21
C THR A 13 21.19 -34.24 -28.95
N ALA A 14 20.65 -35.46 -28.79
CA ALA A 14 21.18 -36.70 -29.36
C ALA A 14 21.31 -36.73 -30.90
N GLY A 15 20.59 -35.88 -31.65
CA GLY A 15 20.72 -35.76 -33.12
C GLY A 15 21.55 -34.57 -33.62
N MET A 16 22.05 -33.72 -32.72
CA MET A 16 22.66 -32.44 -33.10
C MET A 16 24.16 -32.56 -33.41
N LYS A 17 24.63 -31.82 -34.44
CA LYS A 17 26.07 -31.68 -34.71
C LYS A 17 26.80 -31.16 -33.45
N PRO A 18 28.04 -31.58 -33.17
CA PRO A 18 28.77 -31.21 -31.94
C PRO A 18 28.78 -29.71 -31.65
N ARG A 19 29.01 -28.87 -32.68
CA ARG A 19 28.96 -27.41 -32.57
C ARG A 19 27.60 -26.88 -32.11
N ALA A 20 26.52 -27.49 -32.59
CA ALA A 20 25.16 -27.10 -32.23
C ALA A 20 24.85 -27.53 -30.79
N ARG A 21 25.32 -28.70 -30.34
CA ARG A 21 25.22 -29.11 -28.92
C ARG A 21 25.96 -28.15 -28.00
N THR A 22 27.19 -27.77 -28.34
CA THR A 22 27.98 -26.81 -27.56
C THR A 22 27.28 -25.46 -27.46
N ALA A 23 26.70 -24.96 -28.57
CA ALA A 23 25.91 -23.73 -28.57
C ALA A 23 24.69 -23.81 -27.64
N TRP A 24 23.94 -24.91 -27.66
CA TRP A 24 22.80 -25.09 -26.76
C TRP A 24 23.20 -25.16 -25.29
N VAL A 25 24.26 -25.88 -24.96
CA VAL A 25 24.78 -25.93 -23.58
C VAL A 25 25.20 -24.53 -23.13
N ALA A 26 25.88 -23.76 -23.98
CA ALA A 26 26.25 -22.38 -23.66
C ALA A 26 25.02 -21.50 -23.40
N VAL A 27 23.98 -21.59 -24.22
CA VAL A 27 22.71 -20.86 -24.01
C VAL A 27 22.06 -21.25 -22.69
N LEU A 28 22.01 -22.54 -22.35
CA LEU A 28 21.44 -23.01 -21.09
C LEU A 28 22.23 -22.52 -19.88
N VAL A 29 23.57 -22.51 -19.97
CA VAL A 29 24.43 -21.96 -18.91
C VAL A 29 24.20 -20.47 -18.73
N VAL A 30 24.11 -19.69 -19.81
CA VAL A 30 23.81 -18.26 -19.76
C VAL A 30 22.44 -17.99 -19.17
N LEU A 31 21.41 -18.74 -19.56
CA LEU A 31 20.07 -18.62 -18.99
C LEU A 31 20.05 -18.98 -17.50
N ALA A 32 20.70 -20.08 -17.11
CA ALA A 32 20.81 -20.48 -15.71
C ALA A 32 21.53 -19.42 -14.87
N ALA A 33 22.63 -18.87 -15.38
CA ALA A 33 23.36 -17.77 -14.74
C ALA A 33 22.50 -16.50 -14.62
N PHE A 34 21.77 -16.15 -15.68
CA PHE A 34 20.84 -15.01 -15.69
C PHE A 34 19.74 -15.18 -14.63
N PHE A 35 19.08 -16.34 -14.56
CA PHE A 35 18.04 -16.58 -13.56
C PHE A 35 18.63 -16.63 -12.14
N ALA A 36 19.77 -17.30 -11.93
CA ALA A 36 20.45 -17.31 -10.64
C ALA A 36 20.77 -15.89 -10.15
N TRP A 37 21.35 -15.06 -11.02
CA TRP A 37 21.56 -13.64 -10.75
C TRP A 37 20.25 -12.92 -10.40
N ARG A 38 19.18 -13.17 -11.17
CA ARG A 38 17.86 -12.56 -10.94
C ARG A 38 17.21 -12.99 -9.63
N PHE A 39 17.56 -14.16 -9.10
CA PHE A 39 17.11 -14.64 -7.78
C PHE A 39 17.91 -14.06 -6.60
N ILE A 40 19.14 -13.61 -6.82
CA ILE A 40 20.04 -13.15 -5.76
C ILE A 40 20.11 -11.60 -5.70
N ARG A 41 20.04 -10.90 -6.84
CA ARG A 41 20.18 -9.44 -6.87
C ARG A 41 19.10 -8.72 -6.04
N PRO A 42 19.36 -7.51 -5.53
CA PRO A 42 18.35 -6.67 -4.90
C PRO A 42 17.11 -6.48 -5.79
N MET A 43 15.96 -6.37 -5.14
CA MET A 43 14.67 -6.25 -5.80
C MET A 43 14.25 -4.79 -5.92
N ASN A 44 14.26 -4.29 -7.16
CA ASN A 44 13.87 -2.93 -7.47
C ASN A 44 12.39 -2.95 -7.85
N ILE A 45 11.53 -2.53 -6.93
CA ILE A 45 10.07 -2.72 -7.03
C ILE A 45 9.33 -1.61 -7.79
N PHE A 46 10.01 -0.50 -8.09
CA PHE A 46 9.47 0.63 -8.86
C PHE A 46 10.60 1.40 -9.57
N VAL A 47 10.26 2.49 -10.24
CA VAL A 47 11.18 3.43 -10.90
C VAL A 47 11.47 4.61 -9.97
N VAL A 48 12.75 4.92 -9.80
CA VAL A 48 13.21 6.07 -9.01
C VAL A 48 13.16 7.31 -9.91
N SER A 49 12.06 8.05 -9.84
CA SER A 49 11.86 9.27 -10.63
C SER A 49 12.71 10.43 -10.09
N GLU A 50 12.98 11.43 -10.93
CA GLU A 50 13.72 12.64 -10.53
C GLU A 50 13.01 13.41 -9.40
N ALA A 51 11.67 13.36 -9.35
CA ALA A 51 10.90 13.98 -8.29
C ALA A 51 11.16 13.34 -6.91
N PHE A 52 11.62 12.09 -6.88
CA PHE A 52 11.72 11.25 -5.67
C PHE A 52 13.14 10.79 -5.33
N GLU A 53 14.08 10.84 -6.28
CA GLU A 53 15.45 10.29 -6.12
C GLU A 53 16.25 10.87 -4.95
N ARG A 54 15.92 12.08 -4.51
CA ARG A 54 16.62 12.82 -3.45
C ARG A 54 15.64 13.29 -2.38
N PRO A 55 16.09 13.47 -1.12
CA PRO A 55 15.28 14.13 -0.10
C PRO A 55 14.93 15.58 -0.50
N ILE A 56 13.92 16.13 0.16
CA ILE A 56 13.52 17.53 0.03
C ILE A 56 14.62 18.40 0.64
N ASP A 57 15.16 19.29 -0.18
CA ASP A 57 16.15 20.29 0.24
C ASP A 57 15.52 21.29 1.22
N THR A 58 16.11 21.40 2.40
CA THR A 58 15.74 22.40 3.42
C THR A 58 16.82 23.46 3.61
N GLY A 59 17.94 23.41 2.88
CA GLY A 59 18.98 24.44 2.91
C GLY A 59 18.48 25.81 2.46
N SER A 60 17.42 25.84 1.64
CA SER A 60 16.74 27.07 1.20
C SER A 60 15.55 27.47 2.07
N MET A 61 15.52 27.12 3.36
CA MET A 61 14.52 27.61 4.32
C MET A 61 14.39 29.14 4.20
N GLY A 62 13.23 29.60 3.72
CA GLY A 62 12.99 31.03 3.51
C GLY A 62 13.07 31.80 4.82
N ALA A 63 13.39 33.10 4.73
CA ALA A 63 13.41 33.98 5.88
C ALA A 63 12.10 33.86 6.68
N GLY A 64 12.21 33.77 8.01
CA GLY A 64 11.08 33.65 8.94
C GLY A 64 10.72 32.22 9.36
N LEU A 65 11.24 31.19 8.69
CA LEU A 65 11.19 29.81 9.19
C LEU A 65 12.37 29.56 10.12
N GLY A 66 12.13 29.51 11.43
CA GLY A 66 13.18 29.21 12.41
C GLY A 66 13.68 27.76 12.34
N SER A 67 12.85 26.83 11.88
CA SER A 67 13.14 25.39 11.82
C SER A 67 12.08 24.66 10.97
N VAL A 68 12.41 23.42 10.57
CA VAL A 68 11.53 22.49 9.84
C VAL A 68 10.93 21.38 10.73
N ARG A 69 11.16 21.45 12.05
CA ARG A 69 10.50 20.57 13.01
C ARG A 69 9.02 20.89 13.10
N ALA A 70 8.20 19.86 13.19
CA ALA A 70 6.76 20.00 13.32
C ALA A 70 6.38 20.72 14.63
N ALA A 71 7.14 20.50 15.71
CA ALA A 71 6.92 21.16 17.00
C ALA A 71 6.95 22.70 16.90
N ASP A 72 7.86 23.25 16.08
CA ASP A 72 8.00 24.70 15.89
C ASP A 72 6.81 25.28 15.10
N CYS A 73 6.28 24.52 14.14
CA CYS A 73 5.02 24.86 13.48
C CYS A 73 3.86 24.84 14.50
N GLY A 74 3.86 23.89 15.43
CA GLY A 74 2.85 23.70 16.47
C GLY A 74 2.74 24.86 17.47
N ALA A 75 3.75 25.73 17.56
CA ALA A 75 3.67 26.94 18.38
C ALA A 75 2.57 27.92 17.91
N CYS A 76 2.33 28.01 16.59
CA CYS A 76 1.29 28.84 15.99
C CYS A 76 0.12 28.02 15.41
N HIS A 77 0.40 26.82 14.90
CA HIS A 77 -0.57 25.90 14.27
C HIS A 77 -0.88 24.71 15.16
N ARG A 78 -1.20 24.98 16.43
CA ARG A 78 -1.35 23.98 17.50
C ARG A 78 -2.32 22.86 17.14
N ARG A 79 -3.45 23.22 16.55
CA ARG A 79 -4.48 22.27 16.16
C ARG A 79 -3.97 21.27 15.11
N GLN A 80 -3.40 21.76 14.01
CA GLN A 80 -2.88 20.89 12.94
C GLN A 80 -1.75 20.01 13.46
N TYR A 81 -0.91 20.55 14.35
CA TYR A 81 0.15 19.79 15.02
C TYR A 81 -0.40 18.69 15.92
N ASP A 82 -1.43 18.99 16.72
CA ASP A 82 -2.08 18.01 17.60
C ASP A 82 -2.74 16.88 16.81
N GLU A 83 -3.38 17.18 15.68
CA GLU A 83 -3.92 16.18 14.77
C GLU A 83 -2.80 15.33 14.13
N TRP A 84 -1.77 15.99 13.60
CA TRP A 84 -0.65 15.34 12.91
C TRP A 84 0.11 14.36 13.80
N LYS A 85 0.35 14.69 15.07
CA LYS A 85 1.05 13.80 16.03
C LYS A 85 0.40 12.43 16.17
N THR A 86 -0.89 12.31 15.86
CA THR A 86 -1.65 11.05 16.00
C THR A 86 -1.58 10.15 14.76
N THR A 87 -0.75 10.50 13.77
CA THR A 87 -0.77 9.89 12.44
C THR A 87 0.40 8.94 12.22
N ILE A 88 0.24 8.03 11.26
CA ILE A 88 1.37 7.24 10.75
C ILE A 88 2.40 8.10 10.01
N HIS A 89 2.06 9.32 9.57
CA HIS A 89 3.03 10.26 9.01
C HIS A 89 4.02 10.73 10.08
N ALA A 90 3.53 11.15 11.25
CA ALA A 90 4.39 11.51 12.39
C ALA A 90 5.23 10.32 12.88
N ALA A 91 4.67 9.11 12.80
CA ALA A 91 5.36 7.87 13.17
C ALA A 91 6.09 7.21 12.00
N ALA A 92 6.23 7.84 10.83
CA ALA A 92 6.69 7.15 9.61
C ALA A 92 8.09 6.56 9.76
N TRP A 93 8.97 7.24 10.51
CA TRP A 93 10.27 6.71 10.88
C TRP A 93 10.20 5.73 12.06
N THR A 94 9.43 6.06 13.09
CA THR A 94 9.45 5.35 14.37
C THR A 94 8.56 4.11 14.42
N ASP A 95 7.73 3.89 13.40
CA ASP A 95 6.88 2.70 13.27
C ASP A 95 7.73 1.41 13.38
N PRO A 96 7.47 0.55 14.40
CA PRO A 96 8.20 -0.69 14.58
C PRO A 96 8.14 -1.63 13.38
N TYR A 97 7.03 -1.64 12.63
CA TYR A 97 6.92 -2.42 11.41
C TYR A 97 7.92 -1.91 10.37
N TYR A 98 7.89 -0.62 10.05
CA TYR A 98 8.82 -0.01 9.11
C TYR A 98 10.28 -0.23 9.51
N GLN A 99 10.65 -0.07 10.78
CA GLN A 99 12.03 -0.28 11.24
C GLN A 99 12.53 -1.69 10.93
N VAL A 100 11.71 -2.71 11.15
CA VAL A 100 12.05 -4.11 10.85
C VAL A 100 12.09 -4.34 9.34
N ASP A 101 11.12 -3.81 8.60
CA ASP A 101 11.02 -3.97 7.15
C ASP A 101 12.19 -3.29 6.41
N TRP A 102 12.54 -2.07 6.81
CA TRP A 102 13.69 -1.32 6.28
C TRP A 102 15.01 -2.06 6.52
N MET A 103 15.19 -2.66 7.71
CA MET A 103 16.35 -3.50 8.01
C MET A 103 16.37 -4.77 7.14
N PHE A 104 15.24 -5.44 6.99
CA PHE A 104 15.09 -6.63 6.14
C PHE A 104 15.43 -6.33 4.67
N ASP A 105 15.05 -5.16 4.18
CA ASP A 105 15.32 -4.71 2.80
C ASP A 105 16.73 -4.09 2.63
N GLY A 106 17.61 -4.20 3.63
CA GLY A 106 19.02 -3.81 3.52
C GLY A 106 19.30 -2.34 3.78
N ARG A 107 18.42 -1.65 4.52
CA ARG A 107 18.56 -0.24 4.95
C ARG A 107 18.68 0.73 3.79
N GLN A 108 17.93 0.50 2.72
CA GLN A 108 17.99 1.31 1.51
C GLN A 108 17.66 2.78 1.82
N GLN A 109 18.53 3.69 1.37
CA GLN A 109 18.35 5.13 1.56
C GLN A 109 17.07 5.63 0.91
N LEU A 110 16.67 5.05 -0.22
CA LEU A 110 15.49 5.46 -0.97
C LEU A 110 14.20 5.39 -0.15
N CYS A 111 14.06 4.41 0.77
CA CYS A 111 12.91 4.29 1.66
C CYS A 111 12.72 5.57 2.52
N ASN A 112 13.85 6.19 2.91
CA ASN A 112 13.86 7.41 3.72
C ASN A 112 13.28 8.60 2.96
N ASN A 113 13.26 8.61 1.62
CA ASN A 113 12.67 9.71 0.85
C ASN A 113 11.13 9.78 1.01
N CYS A 114 10.47 8.73 1.50
CA CYS A 114 9.07 8.74 1.94
C CYS A 114 8.93 8.83 3.46
N HIS A 115 9.77 8.12 4.22
CA HIS A 115 9.60 7.96 5.68
C HIS A 115 10.26 9.06 6.52
N THR A 116 11.28 9.72 5.99
CA THR A 116 11.98 10.89 6.56
C THR A 116 12.39 11.82 5.41
N PRO A 117 11.40 12.47 4.76
CA PRO A 117 11.57 13.01 3.43
C PRO A 117 12.49 14.24 3.34
N LEU A 118 12.87 14.85 4.46
CA LEU A 118 13.75 16.03 4.48
C LEU A 118 15.23 15.62 4.51
N ASP A 119 16.07 16.39 3.83
CA ASP A 119 17.52 16.19 3.78
C ASP A 119 18.17 16.15 5.17
N ARG A 120 17.78 17.05 6.08
CA ARG A 120 18.28 17.13 7.46
C ARG A 120 17.81 15.97 8.36
N GLN A 121 16.86 15.16 7.91
CA GLN A 121 16.48 13.94 8.64
C GLN A 121 17.36 12.74 8.31
N GLN A 122 18.17 12.82 7.26
CA GLN A 122 18.96 11.70 6.78
C GLN A 122 20.43 11.86 7.20
N GLU A 123 21.00 10.78 7.74
CA GLU A 123 22.40 10.72 8.20
C GLU A 123 23.42 10.90 7.07
N ALA A 124 22.99 10.64 5.83
CA ALA A 124 23.83 10.74 4.64
C ALA A 124 23.17 11.59 3.55
N ARG A 125 24.00 12.36 2.83
CA ARG A 125 23.62 13.10 1.62
C ARG A 125 23.81 12.22 0.39
N VAL A 126 22.87 12.34 -0.55
CA VAL A 126 22.98 11.70 -1.87
C VAL A 126 23.77 12.61 -2.80
N LEU A 127 24.99 12.22 -3.17
CA LEU A 127 25.84 12.98 -4.10
C LEU A 127 25.52 12.65 -5.56
N GLY A 128 25.11 11.41 -5.82
CA GLY A 128 24.77 10.91 -7.15
C GLY A 128 24.40 9.42 -7.09
N PHE A 129 24.40 8.75 -8.24
CA PHE A 129 24.06 7.33 -8.37
C PHE A 129 25.10 6.62 -9.21
N ARG A 130 25.45 5.39 -8.84
CA ARG A 130 26.39 4.55 -9.60
C ARG A 130 25.72 3.84 -10.77
N ASP A 131 24.40 3.71 -10.72
CA ASP A 131 23.57 3.03 -11.69
C ASP A 131 22.58 3.99 -12.37
N ARG A 132 22.10 3.61 -13.56
CA ARG A 132 21.12 4.41 -14.31
C ARG A 132 19.73 4.39 -13.68
N ASP A 133 19.38 3.31 -12.98
CA ASP A 133 18.08 3.12 -12.33
C ASP A 133 18.00 3.81 -10.96
N LYS A 134 19.11 4.39 -10.47
CA LYS A 134 19.24 5.17 -9.22
C LYS A 134 18.97 4.38 -7.94
N TRP A 135 19.25 3.09 -7.93
CA TRP A 135 19.15 2.23 -6.74
C TRP A 135 20.46 2.15 -5.94
N GLU A 136 21.59 2.58 -6.52
CA GLU A 136 22.91 2.58 -5.88
C GLU A 136 23.41 4.01 -5.61
N PRO A 137 22.90 4.69 -4.57
CA PRO A 137 23.32 6.04 -4.26
C PRO A 137 24.78 6.10 -3.81
N VAL A 138 25.45 7.18 -4.19
CA VAL A 138 26.74 7.60 -3.63
C VAL A 138 26.45 8.49 -2.43
N LEU A 139 26.82 8.00 -1.24
CA LEU A 139 26.49 8.61 0.03
C LEU A 139 27.71 9.25 0.68
N ALA A 140 27.51 10.40 1.31
CA ALA A 140 28.50 11.05 2.18
C ALA A 140 27.84 11.46 3.51
N PRO A 141 28.59 11.55 4.62
CA PRO A 141 28.05 12.01 5.90
C PRO A 141 27.33 13.36 5.77
N ASN A 142 26.18 13.49 6.42
CA ASN A 142 25.42 14.73 6.43
C ASN A 142 25.75 15.56 7.69
N PRO A 143 26.53 16.65 7.60
CA PRO A 143 26.84 17.50 8.75
C PRO A 143 25.61 18.25 9.28
N ASP A 144 24.55 18.35 8.49
CA ASP A 144 23.30 19.01 8.85
C ASP A 144 22.25 18.06 9.45
N PHE A 145 22.63 16.79 9.69
CA PHE A 145 21.74 15.78 10.24
C PHE A 145 21.23 16.19 11.62
N ASP A 146 19.90 16.23 11.76
CA ASP A 146 19.20 16.48 13.00
C ASP A 146 18.53 15.17 13.49
N PRO A 147 19.09 14.51 14.52
CA PRO A 147 18.55 13.25 15.01
C PRO A 147 17.18 13.38 15.68
N VAL A 148 16.80 14.59 16.13
CA VAL A 148 15.48 14.86 16.71
C VAL A 148 14.45 14.99 15.58
N LEU A 149 14.77 15.76 14.54
CA LEU A 149 13.91 15.92 13.36
C LEU A 149 13.62 14.58 12.68
N LYS A 150 14.58 13.66 12.65
CA LYS A 150 14.39 12.29 12.13
C LYS A 150 13.22 11.56 12.81
N GLN A 151 13.05 11.74 14.13
CA GLN A 151 12.01 11.06 14.89
C GLN A 151 10.59 11.55 14.56
N GLU A 152 10.46 12.71 13.92
CA GLU A 152 9.17 13.26 13.53
C GLU A 152 8.64 12.70 12.20
N GLY A 153 9.36 11.78 11.53
CA GLY A 153 8.87 11.14 10.30
C GLY A 153 8.54 12.15 9.19
N VAL A 154 7.31 12.12 8.68
CA VAL A 154 6.84 13.10 7.67
C VAL A 154 6.29 14.33 8.38
N THR A 155 7.10 15.39 8.50
CA THR A 155 6.74 16.65 9.16
C THR A 155 5.88 17.58 8.28
N CYS A 156 5.44 18.71 8.85
CA CYS A 156 4.78 19.80 8.14
C CYS A 156 5.58 20.24 6.90
N ALA A 157 6.89 20.41 7.04
CA ALA A 157 7.76 20.85 5.96
C ALA A 157 7.86 19.80 4.83
N GLY A 158 7.76 18.50 5.16
CA GLY A 158 7.72 17.45 4.14
C GLY A 158 6.58 17.66 3.12
N CYS A 159 5.42 18.09 3.60
CA CYS A 159 4.26 18.35 2.77
C CYS A 159 4.26 19.76 2.17
N HIS A 160 4.56 20.78 2.98
CA HIS A 160 4.29 22.18 2.64
C HIS A 160 5.50 22.95 2.09
N LEU A 161 6.74 22.56 2.40
CA LEU A 161 7.92 23.31 1.97
C LEU A 161 8.24 23.02 0.50
N ARG A 162 8.24 24.06 -0.34
CA ARG A 162 8.70 24.00 -1.74
C ARG A 162 9.54 25.22 -2.06
N LYS A 163 10.80 25.00 -2.45
CA LYS A 163 11.72 26.08 -2.91
C LYS A 163 11.73 27.28 -1.95
N GLY A 164 11.87 27.01 -0.65
CA GLY A 164 11.92 28.01 0.42
C GLY A 164 10.60 28.68 0.79
N ARG A 165 9.45 28.13 0.39
CA ARG A 165 8.12 28.69 0.63
C ARG A 165 7.19 27.64 1.20
N ILE A 166 6.27 28.06 2.06
CA ILE A 166 5.20 27.20 2.56
C ILE A 166 4.02 27.33 1.62
N LEU A 167 3.67 26.22 0.95
CA LEU A 167 2.46 26.15 0.16
C LEU A 167 1.28 25.78 1.05
N GLY A 168 0.18 26.52 0.94
CA GLY A 168 -1.04 26.32 1.70
C GLY A 168 -2.30 26.41 0.83
N PRO A 169 -3.49 26.21 1.41
CA PRO A 169 -4.76 26.35 0.69
C PRO A 169 -5.02 27.80 0.23
N SER A 170 -4.37 28.77 0.85
CA SER A 170 -4.37 30.19 0.52
C SER A 170 -2.96 30.76 0.71
N GLY A 171 -2.65 31.84 -0.02
CA GLY A 171 -1.46 32.65 0.24
C GLY A 171 -1.74 33.68 1.34
N ASN A 172 -0.71 34.07 2.08
CA ASN A 172 -0.80 35.15 3.06
C ASN A 172 0.51 35.95 3.11
N PRO A 173 0.54 37.18 2.56
CA PRO A 173 1.74 38.01 2.56
C PRO A 173 2.08 38.57 3.95
N ALA A 174 1.14 38.57 4.89
CA ALA A 174 1.34 39.05 6.26
C ALA A 174 1.80 37.94 7.22
N ALA A 175 1.98 36.70 6.74
CA ALA A 175 2.46 35.61 7.58
C ALA A 175 3.94 35.81 7.98
N PRO A 176 4.35 35.34 9.18
CA PRO A 176 5.75 35.45 9.65
C PRO A 176 6.78 34.78 8.75
N HIS A 177 6.34 33.86 7.88
CA HIS A 177 7.13 33.20 6.85
C HIS A 177 6.37 33.25 5.53
N ARG A 178 7.07 33.17 4.40
CA ARG A 178 6.45 33.26 3.07
C ARG A 178 5.46 32.12 2.82
N VAL A 179 4.18 32.48 2.61
CA VAL A 179 3.09 31.55 2.29
C VAL A 179 2.52 31.81 0.90
N GLU A 180 2.44 30.77 0.07
CA GLU A 180 1.83 30.80 -1.26
C GLU A 180 0.73 29.76 -1.40
N LYS A 181 -0.15 29.93 -2.38
CA LYS A 181 -1.25 29.00 -2.64
C LYS A 181 -0.75 27.81 -3.47
N PHE A 182 -1.22 26.60 -3.15
CA PHE A 182 -1.13 25.46 -4.07
C PHE A 182 -1.91 25.72 -5.37
N SER A 183 -1.42 25.18 -6.49
CA SER A 183 -2.24 24.99 -7.71
C SER A 183 -3.39 24.03 -7.42
N ASP A 184 -3.07 22.86 -6.86
CA ASP A 184 -4.04 21.95 -6.26
C ASP A 184 -3.47 21.32 -4.99
N ALA A 185 -4.28 21.19 -3.94
CA ALA A 185 -3.81 20.66 -2.66
C ALA A 185 -3.41 19.17 -2.75
N ASN A 186 -3.96 18.39 -3.69
CA ASN A 186 -3.63 16.98 -3.85
C ASN A 186 -2.18 16.74 -4.28
N GLU A 187 -1.49 17.76 -4.80
CA GLU A 187 -0.07 17.70 -5.16
C GLU A 187 0.82 17.31 -3.97
N LEU A 188 0.37 17.59 -2.73
CA LEU A 188 1.10 17.22 -1.51
C LEU A 188 1.29 15.69 -1.39
N CYS A 189 0.33 14.90 -1.89
CA CYS A 189 0.34 13.45 -1.76
C CYS A 189 1.28 12.78 -2.78
N LEU A 190 1.49 13.45 -3.92
CA LEU A 190 2.02 12.82 -5.12
C LEU A 190 3.50 12.45 -5.01
N ARG A 191 4.26 13.09 -4.12
CA ARG A 191 5.68 12.79 -3.93
C ARG A 191 5.90 11.36 -3.40
N CYS A 192 5.02 10.90 -2.51
CA CYS A 192 5.19 9.62 -1.81
C CYS A 192 4.18 8.56 -2.28
N HIS A 193 2.98 8.96 -2.71
CA HIS A 193 1.91 8.03 -3.14
C HIS A 193 1.81 7.87 -4.67
N VAL A 194 2.80 8.38 -5.41
CA VAL A 194 3.01 8.06 -6.82
C VAL A 194 4.36 7.37 -6.95
N VAL A 195 4.33 6.09 -7.29
CA VAL A 195 5.51 5.37 -7.75
C VAL A 195 5.26 5.00 -9.20
N GLN A 196 6.31 5.11 -10.03
CA GLN A 196 6.24 4.70 -11.43
C GLN A 196 6.70 3.27 -11.56
N GLY A 197 6.13 2.55 -12.52
CA GLY A 197 6.31 1.13 -12.61
C GLY A 197 6.93 0.61 -13.91
N GLU A 198 7.09 1.44 -14.94
CA GLU A 198 7.50 0.97 -16.26
C GLU A 198 8.97 0.56 -16.29
N ARG A 199 9.20 -0.76 -16.31
CA ARG A 199 10.52 -1.39 -16.44
C ARG A 199 10.43 -2.64 -17.30
N TRP A 200 11.54 -3.03 -17.90
CA TRP A 200 11.63 -4.23 -18.73
C TRP A 200 11.40 -5.55 -17.96
N ASP A 201 11.58 -5.52 -16.64
CA ASP A 201 11.52 -6.68 -15.74
C ASP A 201 10.28 -6.71 -14.84
N THR A 202 9.30 -5.85 -15.13
CA THR A 202 8.04 -5.70 -14.38
C THR A 202 6.84 -5.86 -15.29
N PHE A 203 5.90 -6.70 -14.88
CA PHE A 203 4.69 -7.08 -15.60
C PHE A 203 3.49 -7.00 -14.65
N TYR A 204 3.21 -5.80 -14.16
CA TYR A 204 2.07 -5.52 -13.29
C TYR A 204 1.16 -4.46 -13.91
N ARG A 205 -0.10 -4.45 -13.47
CA ARG A 205 -1.07 -3.44 -13.89
C ARG A 205 -0.82 -2.10 -13.20
N MET A 206 -0.38 -2.13 -11.95
CA MET A 206 -0.09 -0.95 -11.14
C MET A 206 1.17 -1.21 -10.32
N PRO A 207 2.03 -0.22 -10.07
CA PRO A 207 3.21 -0.43 -9.26
C PRO A 207 2.84 -0.79 -7.80
N PRO A 208 3.66 -1.60 -7.10
CA PRO A 208 3.52 -1.82 -5.65
C PRO A 208 3.54 -0.47 -4.92
N CYS A 209 2.63 -0.23 -3.98
CA CYS A 209 2.49 1.05 -3.25
C CYS A 209 1.99 2.26 -4.08
N GLY A 210 1.50 2.05 -5.31
CA GLY A 210 0.97 3.12 -6.17
C GLY A 210 -0.52 3.43 -5.97
N THR A 211 -0.93 3.99 -4.83
CA THR A 211 -2.35 4.31 -4.54
C THR A 211 -2.98 5.22 -5.60
N THR A 212 -2.23 6.16 -6.18
CA THR A 212 -2.76 7.01 -7.25
C THR A 212 -3.02 6.26 -8.56
N ALA A 213 -2.17 5.27 -8.89
CA ALA A 213 -2.41 4.36 -10.01
C ALA A 213 -3.64 3.49 -9.76
N GLU A 214 -3.90 3.09 -8.51
CA GLU A 214 -5.12 2.38 -8.12
C GLU A 214 -6.39 3.21 -8.35
N ILE A 215 -6.35 4.51 -8.04
CA ILE A 215 -7.47 5.43 -8.30
C ILE A 215 -7.71 5.50 -9.81
N ALA A 216 -6.66 5.68 -10.61
CA ALA A 216 -6.80 5.72 -12.06
C ALA A 216 -7.30 4.40 -12.66
N ALA A 217 -6.85 3.25 -12.13
CA ALA A 217 -7.36 1.94 -12.53
C ALA A 217 -8.85 1.76 -12.18
N GLY A 218 -9.29 2.26 -11.01
CA GLY A 218 -10.71 2.30 -10.62
C GLY A 218 -11.56 3.18 -11.54
N MET A 219 -10.95 4.16 -12.22
CA MET A 219 -11.58 4.98 -13.26
C MET A 219 -11.45 4.40 -14.68
N GLY A 220 -10.85 3.21 -14.84
CA GLY A 220 -10.62 2.58 -16.14
C GLY A 220 -9.54 3.25 -16.99
N ARG A 221 -8.60 3.99 -16.37
CA ARG A 221 -7.58 4.80 -17.05
C ARG A 221 -6.16 4.21 -17.03
N VAL A 222 -6.00 2.99 -16.56
CA VAL A 222 -4.70 2.28 -16.54
C VAL A 222 -4.84 0.99 -17.32
N ASP A 223 -3.98 0.80 -18.32
CA ASP A 223 -3.83 -0.48 -19.01
C ASP A 223 -2.88 -1.40 -18.23
N GLY A 224 -3.15 -2.70 -18.26
CA GLY A 224 -2.51 -3.65 -17.34
C GLY A 224 -1.11 -4.11 -17.71
N ARG A 225 -0.36 -3.38 -18.55
CA ARG A 225 0.82 -3.96 -19.21
C ARG A 225 2.17 -3.49 -18.69
N SER A 226 2.30 -2.26 -18.20
CA SER A 226 3.60 -1.69 -17.82
C SER A 226 3.64 -1.04 -16.43
N GLY A 227 2.49 -0.91 -15.73
CA GLY A 227 2.38 -0.10 -14.51
C GLY A 227 2.88 1.34 -14.69
N GLU A 228 2.94 1.82 -15.93
CA GLU A 228 3.15 3.21 -16.27
C GLU A 228 1.93 4.00 -15.77
N TYR A 229 2.18 5.01 -14.94
CA TYR A 229 1.14 5.92 -14.53
C TYR A 229 1.73 7.29 -14.26
N LEU A 230 1.22 8.28 -14.99
CA LEU A 230 1.52 9.69 -14.79
C LEU A 230 0.25 10.40 -14.35
N VAL A 231 0.30 11.03 -13.19
CA VAL A 231 -0.77 11.91 -12.72
C VAL A 231 -0.81 13.13 -13.62
N ARG A 232 -1.80 13.19 -14.52
CA ARG A 232 -1.99 14.33 -15.43
C ARG A 232 -2.66 15.52 -14.76
N ASN A 233 -3.52 15.24 -13.77
CA ASN A 233 -4.27 16.24 -13.03
C ASN A 233 -4.38 15.81 -11.57
N ALA A 234 -3.73 16.55 -10.66
CA ALA A 234 -3.74 16.24 -9.23
C ALA A 234 -5.16 16.28 -8.64
N ALA A 235 -6.04 17.14 -9.15
CA ALA A 235 -7.42 17.29 -8.66
C ALA A 235 -8.24 16.00 -8.81
N GLU A 236 -7.95 15.18 -9.83
CA GLU A 236 -8.66 13.92 -10.08
C GLU A 236 -8.36 12.84 -9.04
N THR A 237 -7.26 12.96 -8.29
CA THR A 237 -6.91 11.98 -7.26
C THR A 237 -7.82 12.08 -6.04
N GLY A 238 -8.40 13.25 -5.74
CA GLY A 238 -9.37 13.42 -4.66
C GLY A 238 -8.86 13.10 -3.24
N CYS A 239 -7.55 12.93 -3.04
CA CYS A 239 -6.96 12.47 -1.78
C CYS A 239 -7.31 13.39 -0.60
N VAL A 240 -7.15 14.71 -0.78
CA VAL A 240 -7.35 15.72 0.26
C VAL A 240 -8.83 15.81 0.64
N GLN A 241 -9.75 15.60 -0.30
CA GLN A 241 -11.18 15.67 -0.06
C GLN A 241 -11.66 14.57 0.90
N CYS A 242 -11.07 13.37 0.82
CA CYS A 242 -11.42 12.26 1.71
C CYS A 242 -10.53 12.18 2.96
N HIS A 243 -9.20 12.30 2.82
CA HIS A 243 -8.26 12.08 3.94
C HIS A 243 -7.94 13.34 4.75
N MET A 244 -8.32 14.53 4.27
CA MET A 244 -8.22 15.80 4.98
C MET A 244 -9.58 16.52 4.93
N PRO A 245 -10.65 15.92 5.49
CA PRO A 245 -11.99 16.48 5.37
C PRO A 245 -12.04 17.91 5.91
N ALA A 246 -12.79 18.75 5.22
CA ALA A 246 -13.07 20.11 5.64
C ALA A 246 -13.93 20.10 6.90
N GLU A 247 -13.66 21.05 7.78
CA GLU A 247 -14.54 21.27 8.93
C GLU A 247 -15.59 22.33 8.65
N ALA A 248 -16.78 22.13 9.19
CA ALA A 248 -17.83 23.13 9.17
C ALA A 248 -17.49 24.28 10.13
N GLY A 249 -17.61 25.54 9.66
CA GLY A 249 -17.70 26.70 10.55
C GLY A 249 -16.64 27.81 10.46
N GLY A 250 -16.10 28.14 9.28
CA GLY A 250 -15.25 29.33 9.14
C GLY A 250 -15.10 29.84 7.71
N ALA A 251 -14.74 31.12 7.55
CA ALA A 251 -14.54 31.80 6.25
C ALA A 251 -13.46 31.16 5.37
N HIS A 252 -12.61 30.31 5.96
CA HIS A 252 -11.71 29.39 5.27
C HIS A 252 -11.92 27.99 5.85
N ALA A 253 -12.30 27.03 5.01
CA ALA A 253 -12.44 25.63 5.43
C ALA A 253 -11.07 25.09 5.89
N VAL A 254 -10.86 25.06 7.21
CA VAL A 254 -9.71 24.37 7.80
C VAL A 254 -9.92 22.88 7.60
N ARG A 255 -8.88 22.19 7.11
CA ARG A 255 -8.90 20.75 6.85
C ARG A 255 -8.14 19.99 7.93
N ARG A 256 -8.62 18.79 8.25
CA ARG A 256 -8.00 17.92 9.26
C ARG A 256 -6.67 17.33 8.78
N HIS A 257 -5.71 17.24 9.69
CA HIS A 257 -4.37 16.67 9.51
C HIS A 257 -4.25 15.32 10.25
N ALA A 258 -5.28 14.48 10.16
CA ALA A 258 -5.35 13.20 10.86
C ALA A 258 -5.14 11.96 9.96
N TRP A 259 -5.28 12.11 8.62
CA TRP A 259 -5.05 11.08 7.59
C TRP A 259 -5.35 9.64 8.02
N ARG A 260 -6.54 9.41 8.58
CA ARG A 260 -6.94 8.07 9.03
C ARG A 260 -7.00 7.12 7.83
N GLY A 261 -6.64 5.88 8.07
CA GLY A 261 -6.45 4.85 7.06
C GLY A 261 -6.43 3.46 7.68
N GLY A 262 -5.59 2.54 7.18
CA GLY A 262 -5.59 1.14 7.63
C GLY A 262 -5.19 0.89 9.10
N HIS A 263 -4.73 1.90 9.84
CA HIS A 263 -4.48 1.81 11.28
C HIS A 263 -5.64 2.36 12.12
N ASP A 264 -6.74 2.76 11.49
CA ASP A 264 -7.94 3.29 12.12
C ASP A 264 -9.14 2.39 11.77
N PRO A 265 -9.60 1.55 12.70
CA PRO A 265 -10.67 0.59 12.42
C PRO A 265 -11.96 1.23 11.92
N ASP A 266 -12.36 2.39 12.47
CA ASP A 266 -13.60 3.06 12.08
C ASP A 266 -13.54 3.60 10.65
N THR A 267 -12.39 4.13 10.23
CA THR A 267 -12.17 4.54 8.84
C THR A 267 -12.29 3.35 7.89
N VAL A 268 -11.70 2.20 8.23
CA VAL A 268 -11.82 1.00 7.37
C VAL A 268 -13.24 0.45 7.35
N ARG A 269 -13.97 0.51 8.47
CA ARG A 269 -15.41 0.15 8.49
C ARG A 269 -16.23 1.05 7.58
N SER A 270 -15.95 2.35 7.58
CA SER A 270 -16.66 3.31 6.71
C SER A 270 -16.31 3.17 5.22
N ALA A 271 -15.21 2.48 4.91
CA ALA A 271 -14.72 2.29 3.54
C ALA A 271 -15.52 1.23 2.75
N LEU A 272 -16.28 0.36 3.43
CA LEU A 272 -17.03 -0.73 2.80
C LEU A 272 -18.46 -0.84 3.29
N THR A 273 -19.33 -1.36 2.43
CA THR A 273 -20.65 -1.86 2.81
C THR A 273 -20.64 -3.39 2.77
N ALA A 274 -21.42 -3.97 3.68
CA ALA A 274 -21.58 -5.41 3.80
C ALA A 274 -23.05 -5.74 4.05
N SER A 275 -23.57 -6.75 3.35
CA SER A 275 -24.93 -7.24 3.57
C SER A 275 -24.97 -8.76 3.56
N LEU A 276 -25.47 -9.34 4.66
CA LEU A 276 -25.70 -10.77 4.78
C LEU A 276 -27.18 -11.08 4.55
N SER A 277 -27.46 -12.00 3.63
CA SER A 277 -28.80 -12.48 3.34
C SER A 277 -28.85 -14.01 3.37
N VAL A 278 -30.00 -14.55 3.75
CA VAL A 278 -30.29 -15.99 3.64
C VAL A 278 -31.30 -16.16 2.53
N VAL A 279 -30.99 -16.99 1.54
CA VAL A 279 -31.84 -17.30 0.39
C VAL A 279 -32.60 -18.59 0.70
N PRO A 280 -33.91 -18.51 1.06
CA PRO A 280 -34.65 -19.68 1.54
C PRO A 280 -34.81 -20.76 0.47
N ALA A 281 -35.16 -20.34 -0.75
CA ALA A 281 -35.39 -21.24 -1.88
C ALA A 281 -34.15 -22.04 -2.33
N GLY A 282 -32.94 -21.55 -1.97
CA GLY A 282 -31.67 -22.19 -2.32
C GLY A 282 -30.92 -22.81 -1.15
N ARG A 283 -31.48 -22.73 0.08
CA ARG A 283 -30.77 -23.06 1.33
C ARG A 283 -29.33 -22.53 1.36
N SER A 284 -29.12 -21.28 0.98
CA SER A 284 -27.78 -20.68 0.97
C SER A 284 -27.77 -19.35 1.70
N ALA A 285 -26.62 -18.97 2.22
CA ALA A 285 -26.35 -17.62 2.67
C ALA A 285 -25.47 -16.90 1.64
N GLU A 286 -25.72 -15.61 1.45
CA GLU A 286 -24.92 -14.74 0.60
C GLU A 286 -24.48 -13.51 1.41
N LEU A 287 -23.16 -13.28 1.44
CA LEU A 287 -22.57 -12.03 1.89
C LEU A 287 -22.12 -11.24 0.65
N VAL A 288 -22.61 -10.01 0.54
CA VAL A 288 -22.16 -9.05 -0.48
C VAL A 288 -21.26 -8.01 0.19
N LEU A 289 -20.04 -7.86 -0.30
CA LEU A 289 -19.09 -6.83 0.13
C LEU A 289 -18.80 -5.87 -1.02
N GLU A 290 -18.85 -4.58 -0.75
CA GLU A 290 -18.53 -3.54 -1.73
C GLU A 290 -17.61 -2.49 -1.12
N ASN A 291 -16.58 -2.10 -1.87
CA ASN A 291 -15.81 -0.90 -1.57
C ASN A 291 -16.62 0.33 -2.01
N SER A 292 -17.46 0.82 -1.10
CA SER A 292 -18.38 1.93 -1.31
C SER A 292 -17.78 3.28 -0.92
N GLY A 293 -16.72 3.29 -0.11
CA GLY A 293 -16.18 4.50 0.52
C GLY A 293 -14.85 5.00 -0.06
N THR A 294 -14.23 4.30 -1.02
CA THR A 294 -12.91 4.69 -1.54
C THR A 294 -12.83 4.67 -3.07
N ALA A 295 -11.95 5.53 -3.62
CA ALA A 295 -11.68 5.60 -5.04
C ALA A 295 -10.53 4.68 -5.50
N HIS A 296 -9.76 4.12 -4.57
CA HIS A 296 -8.70 3.13 -4.80
C HIS A 296 -9.17 1.73 -4.38
N PHE A 297 -8.35 0.70 -4.58
CA PHE A 297 -8.68 -0.64 -4.09
C PHE A 297 -8.72 -0.67 -2.55
N LEU A 298 -9.51 -1.57 -1.98
CA LEU A 298 -9.55 -1.84 -0.54
C LEU A 298 -9.09 -3.28 -0.29
N PRO A 299 -7.96 -3.48 0.40
CA PRO A 299 -6.98 -2.49 0.85
C PRO A 299 -6.09 -1.88 -0.25
N THR A 300 -5.64 -0.64 -0.07
CA THR A 300 -4.59 0.02 -0.89
C THR A 300 -3.23 0.00 -0.17
N GLY A 301 -2.17 0.41 -0.87
CA GLY A 301 -0.84 0.64 -0.31
C GLY A 301 0.10 -0.54 -0.50
N THR A 302 0.75 -0.97 0.58
CA THR A 302 1.67 -2.11 0.56
C THR A 302 0.93 -3.41 0.19
N PRO A 303 1.49 -4.26 -0.69
CA PRO A 303 0.83 -5.51 -1.10
C PRO A 303 0.54 -6.51 0.02
N ASP A 304 1.09 -6.33 1.22
CA ASP A 304 0.88 -7.20 2.38
C ASP A 304 -0.52 -7.06 3.03
N ARG A 305 -1.22 -5.96 2.72
CA ARG A 305 -2.56 -5.69 3.26
C ARG A 305 -3.59 -6.55 2.53
N HIS A 306 -4.49 -7.17 3.30
CA HIS A 306 -5.55 -8.00 2.74
C HIS A 306 -6.80 -8.01 3.62
N LEU A 307 -7.92 -8.48 3.07
CA LEU A 307 -9.12 -8.82 3.83
C LEU A 307 -9.26 -10.34 3.90
N THR A 308 -9.80 -10.86 5.00
CA THR A 308 -10.31 -12.23 5.07
C THR A 308 -11.80 -12.22 5.35
N VAL A 309 -12.52 -13.11 4.68
CA VAL A 309 -13.97 -13.32 4.82
C VAL A 309 -14.20 -14.74 5.30
N SER A 310 -14.94 -14.91 6.40
CA SER A 310 -15.43 -16.21 6.88
C SER A 310 -16.95 -16.21 6.91
N LEU A 311 -17.54 -17.29 6.39
CA LEU A 311 -18.96 -17.60 6.56
C LEU A 311 -19.07 -18.94 7.29
N ARG A 312 -19.80 -18.99 8.40
CA ARG A 312 -19.99 -20.20 9.21
C ARG A 312 -21.47 -20.51 9.41
N ALA A 313 -21.89 -21.71 9.04
CA ALA A 313 -23.20 -22.26 9.36
C ALA A 313 -23.11 -23.10 10.64
N LEU A 314 -23.91 -22.79 11.65
CA LEU A 314 -23.91 -23.45 12.96
C LEU A 314 -25.24 -24.18 13.21
N ASP A 315 -25.21 -25.29 13.95
CA ASP A 315 -26.41 -25.97 14.46
C ASP A 315 -27.00 -25.29 15.71
N ALA A 316 -28.09 -25.84 16.25
CA ALA A 316 -28.75 -25.32 17.45
C ALA A 316 -27.85 -25.30 18.70
N SER A 317 -26.82 -26.15 18.75
CA SER A 317 -25.86 -26.21 19.86
C SER A 317 -24.68 -25.24 19.69
N GLY A 318 -24.61 -24.53 18.56
CA GLY A 318 -23.50 -23.65 18.21
C GLY A 318 -22.30 -24.36 17.59
N ARG A 319 -22.44 -25.63 17.19
CA ARG A 319 -21.36 -26.35 16.49
C ARG A 319 -21.34 -25.95 15.01
N VAL A 320 -20.15 -25.62 14.50
CA VAL A 320 -19.95 -25.31 13.07
C VAL A 320 -20.20 -26.56 12.24
N LEU A 321 -21.19 -26.49 11.35
CA LEU A 321 -21.54 -27.56 10.40
C LEU A 321 -20.82 -27.37 9.06
N ARG A 322 -20.61 -26.13 8.66
CA ARG A 322 -19.90 -25.77 7.43
C ARG A 322 -19.29 -24.39 7.55
N GLU A 323 -18.14 -24.19 6.93
CA GLU A 323 -17.47 -22.91 6.86
C GLU A 323 -16.81 -22.71 5.49
N THR A 324 -16.75 -21.46 5.04
CA THR A 324 -15.89 -21.03 3.93
C THR A 324 -14.97 -19.90 4.39
N HIS A 325 -13.77 -19.88 3.81
CA HIS A 325 -12.78 -18.83 4.02
C HIS A 325 -12.35 -18.27 2.66
N SER A 326 -12.24 -16.96 2.55
CA SER A 326 -11.75 -16.28 1.35
C SER A 326 -10.77 -15.18 1.75
N THR A 327 -9.68 -15.07 0.99
CA THR A 327 -8.69 -13.98 1.15
C THR A 327 -8.79 -13.06 -0.05
N LEU A 328 -8.91 -11.76 0.20
CA LEU A 328 -8.94 -10.71 -0.80
C LEU A 328 -7.62 -9.94 -0.72
N GLU A 329 -6.71 -10.29 -1.61
CA GLU A 329 -5.35 -9.78 -1.66
C GLU A 329 -4.90 -9.55 -3.11
N ARG A 330 -3.78 -8.84 -3.25
CA ARG A 330 -3.04 -8.74 -4.50
C ARG A 330 -1.83 -9.65 -4.42
N THR A 331 -1.81 -10.69 -5.24
CA THR A 331 -0.72 -11.66 -5.25
C THR A 331 0.27 -11.33 -6.36
N ILE A 332 1.51 -11.05 -5.93
CA ILE A 332 2.62 -10.66 -6.78
C ILE A 332 3.70 -11.74 -6.71
N MET A 333 4.12 -12.23 -7.87
CA MET A 333 5.37 -12.98 -7.98
C MET A 333 6.52 -11.97 -8.04
N TRP A 334 7.40 -12.01 -7.05
CA TRP A 334 8.48 -11.03 -6.90
C TRP A 334 9.77 -11.38 -7.67
N ARG A 335 9.99 -12.67 -7.94
CA ARG A 335 11.19 -13.19 -8.60
C ARG A 335 10.81 -14.33 -9.57
N PRO A 336 11.56 -14.52 -10.67
CA PRO A 336 12.70 -13.72 -11.11
C PRO A 336 12.28 -12.38 -11.76
N PHE A 337 11.03 -12.29 -12.22
CA PHE A 337 10.40 -11.06 -12.68
C PHE A 337 9.32 -10.65 -11.69
N ILE A 338 8.98 -9.36 -11.66
CA ILE A 338 7.86 -8.88 -10.84
C ILE A 338 6.59 -8.99 -11.69
N VAL A 339 5.68 -9.88 -11.33
CA VAL A 339 4.47 -10.16 -12.12
C VAL A 339 3.25 -10.11 -11.22
N ASP A 340 2.23 -9.34 -11.62
CA ASP A 340 0.90 -9.45 -11.03
C ASP A 340 0.28 -10.78 -11.44
N LEU A 341 0.04 -11.67 -10.49
CA LEU A 341 -0.60 -12.94 -10.78
C LEU A 341 -2.12 -12.80 -10.74
N TRP A 342 -2.65 -12.21 -9.67
CA TRP A 342 -4.07 -11.87 -9.54
C TRP A 342 -4.29 -10.79 -8.48
N ASP A 343 -5.40 -10.08 -8.60
CA ASP A 343 -5.85 -9.07 -7.65
C ASP A 343 -7.33 -9.32 -7.32
N THR A 344 -7.57 -9.74 -6.07
CA THR A 344 -8.90 -10.10 -5.55
C THR A 344 -9.43 -9.09 -4.54
N ARG A 345 -8.70 -7.99 -4.33
CA ARG A 345 -9.11 -6.89 -3.47
C ARG A 345 -10.41 -6.26 -3.97
N LEU A 346 -11.08 -5.49 -3.11
CA LEU A 346 -12.32 -4.83 -3.48
C LEU A 346 -12.01 -3.60 -4.34
N ALA A 347 -12.26 -3.71 -5.65
CA ALA A 347 -12.22 -2.57 -6.55
C ALA A 347 -13.34 -1.55 -6.18
N PRO A 348 -13.12 -0.25 -6.42
CA PRO A 348 -14.13 0.78 -6.14
C PRO A 348 -15.46 0.47 -6.80
N ARG A 349 -16.57 0.54 -6.04
CA ARG A 349 -17.94 0.38 -6.53
C ARG A 349 -18.18 -0.94 -7.29
N ALA A 350 -17.44 -1.98 -6.93
CA ALA A 350 -17.54 -3.31 -7.53
C ALA A 350 -17.86 -4.35 -6.44
N PRO A 351 -19.15 -4.71 -6.26
CA PRO A 351 -19.56 -5.70 -5.28
C PRO A 351 -18.96 -7.08 -5.55
N ARG A 352 -18.54 -7.77 -4.48
CA ARG A 352 -18.15 -9.20 -4.50
C ARG A 352 -19.10 -10.00 -3.64
N ARG A 353 -19.45 -11.20 -4.12
CA ARG A 353 -20.42 -12.11 -3.49
C ARG A 353 -19.71 -13.32 -2.95
N PHE A 354 -20.02 -13.69 -1.71
CA PHE A 354 -19.52 -14.89 -1.04
C PHE A 354 -20.72 -15.72 -0.61
N THR A 355 -20.75 -16.99 -1.03
CA THR A 355 -21.88 -17.87 -0.75
C THR A 355 -21.48 -19.04 0.13
N LEU A 356 -22.44 -19.53 0.90
CA LEU A 356 -22.32 -20.75 1.69
C LEU A 356 -23.62 -21.53 1.62
N ASP A 357 -23.57 -22.77 1.12
CA ASP A 357 -24.70 -23.69 1.20
C ASP A 357 -24.94 -24.08 2.67
N LEU A 358 -26.19 -24.01 3.11
CA LEU A 358 -26.62 -24.20 4.50
C LEU A 358 -27.14 -25.64 4.71
N PRO A 359 -26.43 -26.46 5.50
CA PRO A 359 -26.88 -27.80 5.86
C PRO A 359 -28.27 -27.82 6.51
N ASP A 360 -28.99 -28.95 6.41
CA ASP A 360 -30.32 -29.19 7.01
C ASP A 360 -30.41 -28.82 8.50
N ALA A 361 -29.37 -29.15 9.23
CA ALA A 361 -29.26 -28.87 10.66
C ALA A 361 -28.85 -27.43 11.00
N ALA A 362 -28.51 -26.59 10.01
CA ALA A 362 -28.09 -25.22 10.25
C ALA A 362 -29.25 -24.39 10.83
N ARG A 363 -28.94 -23.62 11.88
CA ARG A 363 -29.87 -22.73 12.59
C ARG A 363 -29.35 -21.31 12.65
N THR A 364 -28.06 -21.11 12.42
CA THR A 364 -27.43 -19.80 12.45
C THR A 364 -26.40 -19.70 11.33
N ILE A 365 -26.33 -18.54 10.70
CA ILE A 365 -25.23 -18.13 9.84
C ILE A 365 -24.46 -16.99 10.53
N GLU A 366 -23.15 -17.08 10.53
CA GLU A 366 -22.24 -16.02 10.96
C GLU A 366 -21.37 -15.59 9.78
N ALA A 367 -21.22 -14.28 9.60
CA ALA A 367 -20.30 -13.68 8.65
C ALA A 367 -19.31 -12.79 9.40
N GLU A 368 -18.02 -12.95 9.11
CA GLU A 368 -16.95 -12.10 9.64
C GLU A 368 -16.04 -11.63 8.51
N VAL A 369 -15.74 -10.34 8.49
CA VAL A 369 -14.72 -9.74 7.63
C VAL A 369 -13.66 -9.09 8.50
N ARG A 370 -12.40 -9.45 8.27
CA ARG A 370 -11.25 -8.88 8.95
C ARG A 370 -10.34 -8.15 7.99
N TYR A 371 -9.81 -7.02 8.44
CA TYR A 371 -8.74 -6.29 7.79
C TYR A 371 -7.41 -6.67 8.42
N HIS A 372 -6.40 -6.89 7.59
CA HIS A 372 -5.05 -7.24 8.01
C HIS A 372 -4.07 -6.18 7.51
N LEU A 373 -3.30 -5.61 8.44
CA LEU A 373 -2.18 -4.70 8.16
C LEU A 373 -1.03 -5.43 7.47
N LEU A 374 -0.84 -6.71 7.82
CA LEU A 374 0.30 -7.52 7.44
C LEU A 374 -0.07 -9.01 7.45
N ALA A 375 0.39 -9.78 6.47
CA ALA A 375 0.25 -11.23 6.49
C ALA A 375 1.17 -11.90 7.53
N GLU A 376 0.67 -12.92 8.22
CA GLU A 376 1.45 -13.70 9.19
C GLU A 376 2.72 -14.32 8.59
N SER A 377 2.68 -14.71 7.31
CA SER A 377 3.85 -15.23 6.59
C SER A 377 4.95 -14.16 6.44
N ARG A 378 4.58 -12.93 6.07
CA ARG A 378 5.51 -11.79 5.98
C ARG A 378 6.03 -11.43 7.36
N ARG A 379 5.16 -11.31 8.38
CA ARG A 379 5.54 -11.03 9.77
C ARG A 379 6.64 -11.98 10.26
N LYS A 380 6.43 -13.29 10.10
CA LYS A 380 7.42 -14.32 10.47
C LYS A 380 8.72 -14.19 9.67
N ARG A 381 8.61 -13.94 8.36
CA ARG A 381 9.76 -13.82 7.45
C ARG A 381 10.68 -12.64 7.81
N ILE A 382 10.10 -11.50 8.18
CA ILE A 382 10.88 -10.31 8.57
C ILE A 382 11.22 -10.28 10.07
N GLY A 383 10.65 -11.19 10.87
CA GLY A 383 10.88 -11.25 12.31
C GLY A 383 10.17 -10.16 13.11
N TYR A 384 9.07 -9.59 12.57
CA TYR A 384 8.34 -8.52 13.24
C TYR A 384 7.50 -9.05 14.42
N GLN A 385 7.66 -8.42 15.58
CA GLN A 385 6.89 -8.70 16.80
C GLN A 385 6.00 -7.51 17.12
N PRO A 386 4.74 -7.53 16.67
CA PRO A 386 3.85 -6.40 16.87
C PRO A 386 3.42 -6.30 18.35
N ALA A 387 3.39 -5.09 18.89
CA ALA A 387 2.86 -4.83 20.24
C ALA A 387 1.31 -4.84 20.25
N GLU A 388 0.69 -4.52 19.11
CA GLU A 388 -0.75 -4.48 18.92
C GLU A 388 -1.21 -5.49 17.85
N PRO A 389 -2.49 -5.88 17.83
CA PRO A 389 -2.98 -6.78 16.78
C PRO A 389 -2.77 -6.21 15.38
N ILE A 390 -2.18 -7.01 14.48
CA ILE A 390 -1.99 -6.65 13.06
C ILE A 390 -3.24 -6.90 12.20
N SER A 391 -4.36 -7.18 12.84
CA SER A 391 -5.65 -7.39 12.17
C SER A 391 -6.82 -7.16 13.11
N TYR A 392 -7.95 -6.75 12.55
CA TYR A 392 -9.16 -6.44 13.31
C TYR A 392 -10.42 -6.66 12.47
N VAL A 393 -11.55 -6.84 13.15
CA VAL A 393 -12.85 -7.07 12.53
C VAL A 393 -13.45 -5.76 12.04
N VAL A 394 -13.86 -5.75 10.77
CA VAL A 394 -14.52 -4.60 10.09
C VAL A 394 -15.99 -4.86 9.81
N PHE A 395 -16.41 -6.13 9.80
CA PHE A 395 -17.82 -6.49 9.76
C PHE A 395 -18.02 -7.82 10.49
N SER A 396 -19.05 -7.90 11.31
CA SER A 396 -19.49 -9.14 11.93
C SER A 396 -20.99 -9.13 12.06
N GLU A 397 -21.64 -10.18 11.57
CA GLU A 397 -23.07 -10.33 11.66
C GLU A 397 -23.44 -11.79 11.91
N ARG A 398 -24.42 -12.00 12.79
CA ARG A 398 -25.00 -13.31 13.11
C ARG A 398 -26.50 -13.26 12.85
N ARG A 399 -27.01 -14.18 12.03
CA ARG A 399 -28.44 -14.29 11.70
C ARG A 399 -28.98 -15.68 11.97
N ALA A 400 -30.20 -15.74 12.50
CA ALA A 400 -30.95 -16.98 12.60
C ALA A 400 -31.42 -17.42 11.20
N ILE A 401 -31.34 -18.72 10.94
CA ILE A 401 -31.91 -19.35 9.75
C ILE A 401 -33.28 -19.84 10.18
N ASN A 402 -34.34 -19.13 9.80
CA ASN A 402 -35.70 -19.60 10.06
C ASN A 402 -35.90 -20.92 9.30
N PRO A 403 -36.28 -22.02 9.99
CA PRO A 403 -36.69 -23.21 9.27
C PRO A 403 -37.91 -22.85 8.41
N GLU A 404 -37.93 -23.25 7.13
CA GLU A 404 -39.19 -23.22 6.39
C GLU A 404 -40.25 -24.01 7.20
N PRO A 405 -41.49 -23.51 7.30
CA PRO A 405 -42.57 -24.34 7.82
C PRO A 405 -42.63 -25.58 6.93
N ARG A 406 -42.39 -26.76 7.51
CA ARG A 406 -42.58 -28.04 6.82
C ARG A 406 -43.93 -27.97 6.12
N ARG A 407 -43.95 -27.98 4.78
CA ARG A 407 -45.17 -28.29 4.04
C ARG A 407 -45.65 -29.63 4.59
N ALA A 408 -46.82 -29.63 5.23
CA ALA A 408 -47.49 -30.86 5.59
C ALA A 408 -47.59 -31.70 4.32
N ALA A 409 -47.04 -32.92 4.35
CA ALA A 409 -47.24 -33.86 3.28
C ALA A 409 -48.76 -34.15 3.17
N PRO A 410 -49.30 -34.25 1.94
CA PRO A 410 -50.72 -34.47 1.72
C PRO A 410 -51.24 -35.78 2.31
#